data_AF-A0A1S3JBT2-F1
#
_entry.id   AF-A0A1S3JBT2-F1
#
_cell.length_a   1.000
_cell.length_b   1.000
_cell.length_c   1.000
_cell.angle_alpha   90.00
_cell.angle_beta   90.00
_cell.angle_gamma   90.00
#
_symmetry.space_group_name_H-M   'P 1'
#
loop_
_entity.id
_entity.type
_entity.pdbx_description
1 polymer ?
#
loop_
_entity_poly.entity_id
_entity_poly.type
_entity_poly.pdbx_seq_one_letter_code
_entity_poly.pdbx_strand_id
1 'polypeptide(L)'
;MLRLLVKVSRATGRFTEHPEKFISVSRFASDRMSTDKMIDIDGGILEGGGQILRNAAALSCLLGKPIHVNNIRAGRDRPGLRPQHLTGLELVQELCEGKLQGGQVSSTDITFFPGKVKSGTHVADTKTAGSICLLIQVSLPCQLFASGPTEMILKGGTNASFAPQLDYTIMVFKPIAERFGVNFSCDIIKRGYYPKGGGEVHVRTEPVRCLHAVEMTDRGHVIKVTGIAFVAGVLPIKVAKTMASVARKMIEGRLGQIPIQIEVVKEPQDHAVGTGTGVILVAETSTGCRLAGSALGQKGLPAQDVGESAATMLLTSLEHGGCVDEYLQDQLIIFMALAKGKSVIMCGPISLHTETAIHVAQQMTQAKFEVKQIQGETWQITCEGMGLENKAI
;
A
#
# COMPACT_ATOMS: atom_id res chain seq x y z
N MET A 1 2.62 18.06 -41.09
CA MET A 1 1.36 17.28 -41.18
C MET A 1 1.41 16.30 -40.03
N LEU A 2 0.61 16.36 -38.96
CA LEU A 2 -0.81 16.67 -38.85
C LEU A 2 -1.05 17.30 -37.45
N ARG A 3 -1.72 18.46 -37.40
CA ARG A 3 -2.14 19.13 -36.16
C ARG A 3 -3.48 18.54 -35.72
N LEU A 4 -3.59 18.04 -34.49
CA LEU A 4 -4.90 17.77 -33.89
C LEU A 4 -5.38 19.02 -33.14
N LEU A 5 -6.40 19.67 -33.69
CA LEU A 5 -7.18 20.75 -33.10
C LEU A 5 -8.20 20.17 -32.12
N VAL A 6 -8.13 20.57 -30.85
CA VAL A 6 -9.22 20.35 -29.88
C VAL A 6 -10.27 21.43 -30.10
N LYS A 7 -11.44 21.05 -30.62
CA LYS A 7 -12.64 21.88 -30.68
C LYS A 7 -13.39 21.78 -29.35
N VAL A 8 -13.50 22.90 -28.64
CA VAL A 8 -14.41 23.08 -27.52
C VAL A 8 -15.82 23.28 -28.09
N SER A 9 -16.76 22.38 -27.79
CA SER A 9 -18.18 22.58 -28.06
C SER A 9 -18.93 22.72 -26.74
N ARG A 10 -19.54 23.88 -26.53
CA ARG A 10 -20.50 24.12 -25.44
C ARG A 10 -21.83 23.45 -25.83
N ALA A 11 -22.30 22.53 -25.00
CA ALA A 11 -23.67 22.04 -25.06
C ALA A 11 -24.34 22.27 -23.70
N THR A 12 -25.29 23.21 -23.70
CA THR A 12 -26.33 23.39 -22.69
C THR A 12 -27.31 22.22 -22.77
N GLY A 13 -27.64 21.57 -21.66
CA GLY A 13 -28.74 20.61 -21.64
C GLY A 13 -28.88 19.75 -20.38
N ARG A 14 -29.84 20.15 -19.54
CA ARG A 14 -30.72 19.35 -18.66
C ARG A 14 -30.10 18.39 -17.64
N PHE A 15 -30.32 18.74 -16.37
CA PHE A 15 -30.30 17.83 -15.23
C PHE A 15 -31.22 16.64 -15.48
N THR A 16 -30.63 15.45 -15.48
CA THR A 16 -31.32 14.18 -15.32
C THR A 16 -30.70 13.50 -14.12
N GLU A 17 -31.54 13.15 -13.14
CA GLU A 17 -31.19 12.41 -11.92
C GLU A 17 -30.33 11.19 -12.25
N HIS A 18 -29.18 11.06 -11.60
CA HIS A 18 -28.33 9.89 -11.70
C HIS A 18 -28.87 8.79 -10.77
N PRO A 19 -29.07 7.55 -11.25
CA PRO A 19 -29.41 6.43 -10.38
C PRO A 19 -28.21 6.11 -9.48
N GLU A 20 -28.45 5.94 -8.18
CA GLU A 20 -27.49 5.42 -7.21
C GLU A 20 -26.87 4.12 -7.74
N LYS A 21 -25.59 4.15 -8.10
CA LYS A 21 -24.85 2.94 -8.48
C LYS A 21 -24.53 2.15 -7.22
N PHE A 22 -25.44 1.28 -6.82
CA PHE A 22 -25.14 0.19 -5.89
C PHE A 22 -24.28 -0.84 -6.62
N ILE A 23 -22.99 -0.89 -6.30
CA ILE A 23 -22.21 -2.10 -6.54
C ILE A 23 -22.55 -3.05 -5.39
N SER A 24 -23.62 -3.83 -5.55
CA SER A 24 -23.82 -4.98 -4.67
C SER A 24 -22.81 -6.05 -5.09
N VAL A 25 -21.77 -6.27 -4.28
CA VAL A 25 -21.01 -7.52 -4.35
C VAL A 25 -21.97 -8.60 -3.83
N SER A 26 -22.67 -9.27 -4.75
CA SER A 26 -23.78 -10.16 -4.41
C SER A 26 -23.29 -11.48 -3.81
N ARG A 27 -23.87 -11.77 -2.64
CA ARG A 27 -24.09 -13.06 -1.95
C ARG A 27 -23.38 -14.30 -2.54
N PHE A 28 -22.25 -14.65 -1.92
CA PHE A 28 -21.87 -16.06 -1.77
C PHE A 28 -22.29 -16.54 -0.38
N ALA A 29 -22.94 -17.70 -0.35
CA ALA A 29 -23.50 -18.30 0.85
C ALA A 29 -22.42 -18.49 1.92
N SER A 30 -22.75 -18.12 3.16
CA SER A 30 -21.91 -18.37 4.33
C SER A 30 -21.96 -19.85 4.68
N ASP A 31 -21.13 -20.66 4.04
CA ASP A 31 -20.83 -22.00 4.57
C ASP A 31 -19.95 -21.84 5.81
N ARG A 32 -20.35 -22.48 6.91
CA ARG A 32 -19.57 -22.51 8.15
C ARG A 32 -18.19 -23.09 7.83
N MET A 33 -17.16 -22.26 7.89
CA MET A 33 -15.79 -22.67 7.58
C MET A 33 -15.31 -23.72 8.59
N SER A 34 -15.11 -24.95 8.12
CA SER A 34 -14.26 -25.95 8.77
C SER A 34 -12.85 -25.40 8.93
N THR A 35 -12.24 -25.59 10.10
CA THR A 35 -10.90 -25.09 10.44
C THR A 35 -9.76 -25.82 9.73
N ASP A 36 -10.04 -26.96 9.07
CA ASP A 36 -9.03 -27.80 8.39
C ASP A 36 -9.09 -27.74 6.86
N LYS A 37 -10.05 -27.01 6.28
CA LYS A 37 -10.19 -26.97 4.82
C LYS A 37 -9.23 -25.96 4.22
N MET A 38 -8.32 -26.44 3.36
CA MET A 38 -7.49 -25.60 2.51
C MET A 38 -8.36 -24.66 1.67
N ILE A 39 -7.96 -23.40 1.57
CA ILE A 39 -8.68 -22.38 0.79
C ILE A 39 -8.01 -22.22 -0.57
N ASP A 40 -8.76 -22.48 -1.63
CA ASP A 40 -8.33 -22.26 -3.01
C ASP A 40 -8.57 -20.80 -3.42
N ILE A 41 -7.53 -20.14 -3.94
CA ILE A 41 -7.55 -18.74 -4.35
C ILE A 41 -7.06 -18.66 -5.80
N ASP A 42 -7.84 -18.02 -6.66
CA ASP A 42 -7.41 -17.72 -8.02
C ASP A 42 -6.60 -16.41 -8.02
N GLY A 43 -5.29 -16.53 -8.28
CA GLY A 43 -4.34 -15.41 -8.32
C GLY A 43 -4.40 -14.56 -9.59
N GLY A 44 -5.31 -14.86 -10.51
CA GLY A 44 -5.55 -14.11 -11.75
C GLY A 44 -6.76 -13.18 -11.70
N ILE A 45 -7.56 -13.23 -10.64
CA ILE A 45 -8.79 -12.42 -10.52
C ILE A 45 -8.49 -10.94 -10.28
N LEU A 46 -9.41 -10.08 -10.73
CA LEU A 46 -9.39 -8.63 -10.51
C LEU A 46 -8.05 -8.02 -10.94
N GLU A 47 -7.27 -7.47 -10.01
CA GLU A 47 -5.97 -6.87 -10.31
C GLU A 47 -4.94 -7.90 -10.80
N GLY A 48 -5.08 -9.16 -10.38
CA GLY A 48 -4.22 -10.27 -10.81
C GLY A 48 -2.74 -10.01 -10.57
N GLY A 49 -2.39 -9.24 -9.53
CA GLY A 49 -1.02 -8.89 -9.18
C GLY A 49 -0.52 -9.55 -7.89
N GLY A 50 0.60 -9.03 -7.38
CA GLY A 50 1.24 -9.58 -6.19
C GLY A 50 0.45 -9.36 -4.89
N GLN A 51 -0.59 -8.50 -4.89
CA GLN A 51 -1.34 -8.18 -3.67
C GLN A 51 -2.16 -9.37 -3.15
N ILE A 52 -2.70 -10.19 -4.04
CA ILE A 52 -3.43 -11.42 -3.67
C ILE A 52 -2.53 -12.31 -2.82
N LEU A 53 -1.31 -12.58 -3.28
CA LEU A 53 -0.34 -13.39 -2.56
C LEU A 53 0.01 -12.80 -1.19
N ARG A 54 0.21 -11.48 -1.10
CA ARG A 54 0.57 -10.83 0.16
C ARG A 54 -0.55 -10.96 1.20
N ASN A 55 -1.77 -10.60 0.81
CA ASN A 55 -2.92 -10.67 1.71
C ASN A 55 -3.25 -12.13 2.07
N ALA A 56 -3.26 -13.03 1.10
CA ALA A 56 -3.57 -14.45 1.32
C ALA A 56 -2.54 -15.11 2.25
N ALA A 57 -1.24 -14.91 2.03
CA ALA A 57 -0.21 -15.49 2.87
C ALA A 57 -0.23 -14.94 4.30
N ALA A 58 -0.39 -13.62 4.46
CA ALA A 58 -0.51 -12.99 5.77
C ALA A 58 -1.76 -13.49 6.53
N LEU A 59 -2.92 -13.56 5.88
CA LEU A 59 -4.15 -14.06 6.49
C LEU A 59 -4.08 -15.57 6.76
N SER A 60 -3.47 -16.36 5.88
CA SER A 60 -3.23 -17.79 6.09
C SER A 60 -2.41 -18.01 7.36
N CYS A 61 -1.30 -17.28 7.50
CA CYS A 61 -0.45 -17.26 8.68
C CYS A 61 -1.22 -16.93 9.96
N LEU A 62 -1.98 -15.83 9.96
CA LEU A 62 -2.72 -15.35 11.13
C LEU A 62 -3.88 -16.28 11.54
N LEU A 63 -4.53 -16.91 10.55
CA LEU A 63 -5.71 -17.74 10.79
C LEU A 63 -5.38 -19.23 10.96
N GLY A 64 -4.14 -19.64 10.72
CA GLY A 64 -3.73 -21.04 10.74
C GLY A 64 -4.41 -21.89 9.66
N LYS A 65 -4.81 -21.27 8.54
CA LYS A 65 -5.55 -21.96 7.45
C LYS A 65 -4.66 -22.15 6.23
N PRO A 66 -4.41 -23.39 5.76
CA PRO A 66 -3.68 -23.62 4.52
C PRO A 66 -4.35 -22.95 3.32
N ILE A 67 -3.54 -22.46 2.38
CA ILE A 67 -4.01 -21.88 1.13
C ILE A 67 -3.35 -22.54 -0.07
N HIS A 68 -4.09 -22.62 -1.16
CA HIS A 68 -3.60 -22.96 -2.48
C HIS A 68 -3.88 -21.78 -3.41
N VAL A 69 -2.86 -21.23 -4.06
CA VAL A 69 -2.99 -20.09 -4.97
C VAL A 69 -2.53 -20.51 -6.36
N ASN A 70 -3.48 -20.57 -7.29
CA ASN A 70 -3.22 -20.87 -8.71
C ASN A 70 -3.27 -19.59 -9.54
N ASN A 71 -3.03 -19.69 -10.86
CA ASN A 71 -3.12 -18.58 -11.82
C ASN A 71 -2.33 -17.31 -11.41
N ILE A 72 -1.22 -17.49 -10.67
CA ILE A 72 -0.49 -16.37 -10.10
C ILE A 72 -0.05 -15.41 -11.21
N ARG A 73 -0.56 -14.19 -11.17
CA ARG A 73 -0.22 -13.12 -12.12
C ARG A 73 -0.54 -13.46 -13.58
N ALA A 74 -1.59 -14.25 -13.82
CA ALA A 74 -1.98 -14.69 -15.16
C ALA A 74 -2.21 -13.55 -16.15
N GLY A 75 -2.74 -12.40 -15.70
CA GLY A 75 -3.01 -11.23 -16.54
C GLY A 75 -1.82 -10.29 -16.78
N ARG A 76 -0.59 -10.65 -16.38
CA ARG A 76 0.61 -9.80 -16.50
C ARG A 76 1.53 -10.28 -17.61
N ASP A 77 2.28 -9.37 -18.22
CA ASP A 77 3.27 -9.67 -19.29
C ASP A 77 4.23 -10.82 -18.96
N ARG A 78 4.57 -10.97 -17.68
CA ARG A 78 5.36 -12.09 -17.17
C ARG A 78 4.59 -12.70 -16.01
N PRO A 79 3.83 -13.78 -16.21
CA PRO A 79 3.09 -14.47 -15.15
C PRO A 79 4.01 -15.11 -14.09
N GLY A 80 3.39 -15.62 -13.03
CA GLY A 80 4.04 -16.33 -11.95
C GLY A 80 4.78 -15.45 -10.93
N LEU A 81 5.40 -16.10 -9.96
CA LEU A 81 6.17 -15.44 -8.91
C LEU A 81 7.35 -14.64 -9.49
N ARG A 82 7.61 -13.48 -8.90
CA ARG A 82 8.82 -12.68 -9.14
C ARG A 82 9.69 -12.80 -7.90
N PRO A 83 11.00 -12.46 -7.96
CA PRO A 83 11.89 -12.58 -6.81
C PRO A 83 11.30 -12.00 -5.53
N GLN A 84 10.74 -10.79 -5.59
CA GLN A 84 10.06 -10.16 -4.46
C GLN A 84 8.86 -10.95 -3.91
N HIS A 85 8.04 -11.56 -4.79
CA HIS A 85 6.90 -12.36 -4.34
C HIS A 85 7.40 -13.61 -3.59
N LEU A 86 8.40 -14.30 -4.15
CA LEU A 86 9.02 -15.46 -3.51
C LEU A 86 9.62 -15.10 -2.16
N THR A 87 10.44 -14.04 -2.10
CA THR A 87 11.02 -13.55 -0.84
C THR A 87 9.95 -13.21 0.20
N GLY A 88 8.83 -12.61 -0.21
CA GLY A 88 7.72 -12.32 0.69
C GLY A 88 7.04 -13.58 1.25
N LEU A 89 6.86 -14.61 0.41
CA LEU A 89 6.28 -15.89 0.83
C LEU A 89 7.24 -16.67 1.74
N GLU A 90 8.52 -16.71 1.41
CA GLU A 90 9.57 -17.32 2.24
C GLU A 90 9.68 -16.62 3.59
N LEU A 91 9.54 -15.29 3.62
CA LEU A 91 9.54 -14.53 4.85
C LEU A 91 8.37 -14.90 5.77
N VAL A 92 7.15 -15.02 5.23
CA VAL A 92 5.99 -15.47 6.02
C VAL A 92 6.15 -16.92 6.44
N GLN A 93 6.70 -17.78 5.58
CA GLN A 93 7.02 -19.16 5.91
C GLN A 93 7.97 -19.24 7.11
N GLU A 94 9.04 -18.45 7.11
CA GLU A 94 9.99 -18.39 8.23
C GLU A 94 9.32 -17.88 9.51
N LEU A 95 8.57 -16.77 9.41
CA LEU A 95 7.86 -16.15 10.53
C LEU A 95 6.90 -17.10 11.25
N CYS A 96 6.29 -18.05 10.53
CA CYS A 96 5.34 -19.00 11.12
C CYS A 96 5.83 -20.44 11.19
N GLU A 97 7.09 -20.73 10.88
CA GLU A 97 7.59 -22.11 10.68
C GLU A 97 6.69 -22.95 9.77
N GLY A 98 6.18 -22.31 8.72
CA GLY A 98 5.28 -22.93 7.75
C GLY A 98 6.01 -23.79 6.72
N LYS A 99 5.23 -24.34 5.79
CA LYS A 99 5.74 -25.05 4.60
C LYS A 99 5.19 -24.41 3.34
N LEU A 100 6.08 -24.02 2.43
CA LEU A 100 5.73 -23.57 1.08
C LEU A 100 6.03 -24.67 0.06
N GLN A 101 5.05 -25.01 -0.77
CA GLN A 101 5.17 -25.92 -1.90
C GLN A 101 4.98 -25.15 -3.19
N GLY A 102 5.74 -25.48 -4.23
CA GLY A 102 5.71 -24.78 -5.51
C GLY A 102 6.37 -23.39 -5.49
N GLY A 103 6.96 -22.95 -4.38
CA GLY A 103 7.60 -21.64 -4.23
C GLY A 103 8.90 -21.51 -5.01
N GLN A 104 8.82 -21.15 -6.29
CA GLN A 104 9.98 -20.86 -7.14
C GLN A 104 9.67 -19.65 -8.03
N VAL A 105 10.70 -18.96 -8.52
CA VAL A 105 10.49 -17.86 -9.48
C VAL A 105 9.78 -18.41 -10.71
N SER A 106 8.80 -17.65 -11.22
CA SER A 106 7.91 -18.00 -12.33
C SER A 106 6.85 -19.06 -12.02
N SER A 107 6.80 -19.63 -10.80
CA SER A 107 5.70 -20.51 -10.42
C SER A 107 4.36 -19.80 -10.53
N THR A 108 3.40 -20.44 -11.19
CA THR A 108 2.02 -19.97 -11.32
C THR A 108 1.07 -20.60 -10.29
N ASP A 109 1.60 -21.51 -9.48
CA ASP A 109 0.87 -22.35 -8.55
C ASP A 109 1.71 -22.56 -7.28
N ILE A 110 1.13 -22.31 -6.11
CA ILE A 110 1.76 -22.57 -4.82
C ILE A 110 0.75 -23.11 -3.81
N THR A 111 1.24 -23.89 -2.85
CA THR A 111 0.47 -24.22 -1.64
C THR A 111 1.26 -23.78 -0.42
N PHE A 112 0.61 -23.05 0.47
CA PHE A 112 1.21 -22.57 1.71
C PHE A 112 0.47 -23.15 2.93
N PHE A 113 1.24 -23.83 3.79
CA PHE A 113 0.78 -24.42 5.04
C PHE A 113 1.34 -23.58 6.18
N PRO A 114 0.51 -22.75 6.86
CA PRO A 114 0.97 -21.92 7.97
C PRO A 114 1.26 -22.77 9.21
N GLY A 115 2.26 -22.36 9.98
CA GLY A 115 2.49 -22.86 11.34
C GLY A 115 2.16 -21.78 12.38
N LYS A 116 2.87 -21.76 13.51
CA LYS A 116 2.68 -20.76 14.57
C LYS A 116 3.61 -19.58 14.36
N VAL A 117 3.07 -18.36 14.43
CA VAL A 117 3.86 -17.13 14.37
C VAL A 117 4.87 -17.08 15.51
N LYS A 118 6.12 -16.78 15.19
CA LYS A 118 7.21 -16.57 16.13
C LYS A 118 7.63 -15.11 16.16
N SER A 119 8.04 -14.68 17.36
CA SER A 119 8.77 -13.44 17.58
C SER A 119 10.27 -13.65 17.41
N GLY A 120 11.02 -12.57 17.19
CA GLY A 120 12.47 -12.61 17.07
C GLY A 120 12.98 -11.72 15.94
N THR A 121 14.21 -11.98 15.49
CA THR A 121 14.83 -11.26 14.38
C THR A 121 14.81 -12.11 13.12
N HIS A 122 14.28 -11.55 12.02
CA HIS A 122 14.20 -12.19 10.71
C HIS A 122 14.86 -11.34 9.64
N VAL A 123 15.42 -12.00 8.62
CA VAL A 123 16.13 -11.33 7.53
C VAL A 123 15.53 -11.72 6.20
N ALA A 124 15.10 -10.74 5.41
CA ALA A 124 14.64 -10.97 4.05
C ALA A 124 15.40 -10.08 3.08
N ASP A 125 15.99 -10.70 2.05
CA ASP A 125 16.75 -9.99 1.03
C ASP A 125 16.24 -10.40 -0.35
N THR A 126 15.66 -9.43 -1.06
CA THR A 126 15.13 -9.64 -2.41
C THR A 126 16.22 -9.89 -3.47
N LYS A 127 17.51 -9.70 -3.10
CA LYS A 127 18.70 -9.80 -3.97
C LYS A 127 18.64 -8.95 -5.24
N THR A 128 17.67 -8.04 -5.31
CA THR A 128 17.30 -7.23 -6.46
C THR A 128 16.77 -5.87 -5.96
N ALA A 129 16.26 -5.03 -6.86
CA ALA A 129 15.50 -3.84 -6.50
C ALA A 129 14.04 -4.14 -6.11
N GLY A 130 13.70 -5.36 -5.67
CA GLY A 130 12.38 -5.69 -5.16
C GLY A 130 12.02 -4.79 -3.96
N SER A 131 10.82 -4.21 -3.96
CA SER A 131 10.41 -3.25 -2.93
C SER A 131 10.36 -3.86 -1.53
N ILE A 132 11.08 -3.21 -0.62
CA ILE A 132 11.03 -3.47 0.83
C ILE A 132 9.62 -3.20 1.36
N CYS A 133 8.93 -2.15 0.87
CA CYS A 133 7.60 -1.79 1.35
C CYS A 133 6.58 -2.92 1.11
N LEU A 134 6.71 -3.71 0.03
CA LEU A 134 5.83 -4.87 -0.17
C LEU A 134 6.21 -6.06 0.72
N LEU A 135 7.48 -6.16 1.18
CA LEU A 135 7.87 -7.09 2.24
C LEU A 135 7.29 -6.66 3.59
N ILE A 136 7.22 -5.35 3.87
CA ILE A 136 6.52 -4.80 5.04
C ILE A 136 5.04 -5.17 4.95
N GLN A 137 4.37 -4.93 3.82
CA GLN A 137 2.94 -5.24 3.66
C GLN A 137 2.58 -6.71 3.94
N VAL A 138 3.42 -7.65 3.50
CA VAL A 138 3.13 -9.10 3.70
C VAL A 138 3.49 -9.59 5.10
N SER A 139 4.46 -8.97 5.78
CA SER A 139 4.96 -9.45 7.07
C SER A 139 4.40 -8.70 8.27
N LEU A 140 4.09 -7.41 8.15
CA LEU A 140 3.64 -6.57 9.28
C LEU A 140 2.38 -7.13 9.96
N PRO A 141 1.33 -7.57 9.24
CA PRO A 141 0.17 -8.19 9.90
C PRO A 141 0.55 -9.39 10.76
N CYS A 142 1.47 -10.25 10.30
CA CYS A 142 1.94 -11.41 11.06
C CYS A 142 2.67 -10.98 12.34
N GLN A 143 3.57 -10.00 12.24
CA GLN A 143 4.36 -9.51 13.39
C GLN A 143 3.49 -8.97 14.52
N LEU A 144 2.39 -8.29 14.19
CA LEU A 144 1.44 -7.73 15.16
C LEU A 144 0.78 -8.80 16.04
N PHE A 145 0.69 -10.04 15.56
CA PHE A 145 0.09 -11.16 16.30
C PHE A 145 1.13 -12.22 16.69
N ALA A 146 2.42 -11.86 16.72
CA ALA A 146 3.47 -12.70 17.27
C ALA A 146 3.36 -12.83 18.81
N SER A 147 4.11 -13.76 19.40
CA SER A 147 4.18 -13.95 20.85
C SER A 147 5.02 -12.91 21.59
N GLY A 148 5.64 -11.97 20.89
CA GLY A 148 6.61 -11.03 21.44
C GLY A 148 7.12 -10.03 20.39
N PRO A 149 7.99 -9.08 20.79
CA PRO A 149 8.59 -8.10 19.88
C PRO A 149 9.32 -8.78 18.73
N THR A 150 9.21 -8.21 17.53
CA THR A 150 9.78 -8.77 16.29
C THR A 150 10.56 -7.70 15.53
N GLU A 151 11.75 -8.06 15.03
CA GLU A 151 12.59 -7.20 14.20
C GLU A 151 12.78 -7.82 12.81
N MET A 152 12.49 -7.05 11.77
CA MET A 152 12.71 -7.44 10.38
C MET A 152 13.84 -6.62 9.78
N ILE A 153 14.89 -7.30 9.32
CA ILE A 153 15.96 -6.70 8.54
C ILE A 153 15.65 -6.96 7.07
N LEU A 154 15.09 -5.95 6.40
CA LEU A 154 14.59 -6.06 5.03
C LEU A 154 15.57 -5.41 4.05
N LYS A 155 15.94 -6.14 2.99
CA LYS A 155 16.91 -5.68 1.98
C LYS A 155 16.34 -5.74 0.56
N GLY A 156 16.56 -4.66 -0.20
CA GLY A 156 15.98 -4.50 -1.53
C GLY A 156 15.92 -3.06 -2.01
N GLY A 157 14.88 -2.71 -2.78
CA GLY A 157 14.59 -1.35 -3.20
C GLY A 157 13.77 -0.59 -2.16
N THR A 158 14.20 0.61 -1.78
CA THR A 158 13.42 1.52 -0.90
C THR A 158 12.43 2.38 -1.70
N ASN A 159 12.71 2.61 -2.98
CA ASN A 159 11.90 3.45 -3.86
C ASN A 159 11.82 2.74 -5.23
N ALA A 160 11.06 1.64 -5.29
CA ALA A 160 10.86 0.86 -6.51
C ALA A 160 9.61 1.32 -7.28
N SER A 161 9.61 1.12 -8.60
CA SER A 161 8.42 1.33 -9.43
C SER A 161 7.28 0.36 -9.05
N PHE A 162 6.04 0.80 -9.23
CA PHE A 162 4.83 0.00 -8.94
C PHE A 162 4.74 -0.52 -7.49
N ALA A 163 5.34 0.20 -6.56
CA ALA A 163 5.26 -0.05 -5.14
C ALA A 163 5.26 1.28 -4.36
N PRO A 164 4.72 1.31 -3.12
CA PRO A 164 4.87 2.46 -2.26
C PRO A 164 6.35 2.81 -2.07
N GLN A 165 6.65 4.10 -2.08
CA GLN A 165 7.94 4.60 -1.65
C GLN A 165 8.08 4.40 -0.13
N LEU A 166 9.29 4.17 0.37
CA LEU A 166 9.52 3.97 1.80
C LEU A 166 9.02 5.17 2.63
N ASP A 167 9.21 6.38 2.11
CA ASP A 167 8.74 7.62 2.73
C ASP A 167 7.21 7.67 2.82
N TYR A 168 6.46 7.07 1.87
CA TYR A 168 5.01 6.94 1.99
C TYR A 168 4.64 6.03 3.17
N THR A 169 5.40 4.95 3.36
CA THR A 169 5.18 4.02 4.48
C THR A 169 5.33 4.74 5.83
N ILE A 170 6.33 5.60 5.95
CA ILE A 170 6.65 6.33 7.19
C ILE A 170 5.72 7.54 7.38
N MET A 171 5.49 8.33 6.32
CA MET A 171 4.80 9.61 6.41
C MET A 171 3.28 9.51 6.30
N VAL A 172 2.74 8.44 5.70
CA VAL A 172 1.30 8.28 5.44
C VAL A 172 0.75 7.02 6.07
N PHE A 173 1.26 5.85 5.67
CA PHE A 173 0.71 4.57 6.13
C PHE A 173 0.85 4.41 7.65
N LYS A 174 2.05 4.58 8.21
CA LYS A 174 2.31 4.39 9.65
C LYS A 174 1.40 5.25 10.53
N PRO A 175 1.30 6.59 10.37
CA PRO A 175 0.43 7.41 11.23
C PRO A 175 -1.06 7.05 11.15
N ILE A 176 -1.52 6.48 10.04
CA ILE A 176 -2.92 6.05 9.90
C ILE A 176 -3.10 4.63 10.45
N ALA A 177 -2.15 3.73 10.24
CA ALA A 177 -2.14 2.39 10.82
C ALA A 177 -2.12 2.44 12.37
N GLU A 178 -1.43 3.41 12.97
CA GLU A 178 -1.43 3.65 14.42
C GLU A 178 -2.83 3.85 15.01
N ARG A 179 -3.79 4.36 14.22
CA ARG A 179 -5.20 4.48 14.65
C ARG A 179 -5.87 3.12 14.89
N PHE A 180 -5.40 2.07 14.22
CA PHE A 180 -5.81 0.68 14.47
C PHE A 180 -5.07 0.05 15.67
N GLY A 181 -4.13 0.76 16.29
CA GLY A 181 -3.22 0.21 17.30
C GLY A 181 -1.96 -0.44 16.73
N VAL A 182 -1.68 -0.29 15.43
CA VAL A 182 -0.46 -0.80 14.78
C VAL A 182 0.73 0.07 15.18
N ASN A 183 1.67 -0.47 15.94
CA ASN A 183 2.88 0.25 16.34
C ASN A 183 4.14 -0.45 15.79
N PHE A 184 4.92 0.28 15.00
CA PHE A 184 6.22 -0.19 14.51
C PHE A 184 7.19 0.97 14.30
N SER A 185 8.50 0.73 14.48
CA SER A 185 9.55 1.63 14.00
C SER A 185 10.02 1.20 12.60
N CYS A 186 10.57 2.14 11.84
CA CYS A 186 11.08 1.88 10.49
C CYS A 186 12.37 2.70 10.29
N ASP A 187 13.50 2.08 10.60
CA ASP A 187 14.82 2.70 10.56
C ASP A 187 15.46 2.48 9.19
N ILE A 188 15.76 3.57 8.47
CA ILE A 188 16.40 3.53 7.16
C ILE A 188 17.92 3.47 7.34
N ILE A 189 18.50 2.29 7.22
CA ILE A 189 19.96 2.11 7.31
C ILE A 189 20.62 2.50 5.99
N LYS A 190 20.00 2.11 4.87
CA LYS A 190 20.50 2.38 3.53
C LYS A 190 19.38 2.48 2.51
N ARG A 191 19.41 3.49 1.64
CA ARG A 191 18.51 3.59 0.48
C ARG A 191 18.98 2.65 -0.64
N GLY A 192 18.03 2.07 -1.36
CA GLY A 192 18.31 1.14 -2.45
C GLY A 192 17.49 1.48 -3.69
N TYR A 193 18.17 1.71 -4.82
CA TYR A 193 17.52 2.11 -6.07
C TYR A 193 17.70 1.06 -7.18
N TYR A 194 16.77 1.06 -8.14
CA TYR A 194 16.87 0.25 -9.35
C TYR A 194 18.19 0.54 -10.12
N PRO A 195 18.84 -0.47 -10.75
CA PRO A 195 18.42 -1.87 -10.87
C PRO A 195 18.87 -2.79 -9.73
N LYS A 196 19.86 -2.38 -8.94
CA LYS A 196 20.52 -3.28 -7.99
C LYS A 196 19.76 -3.45 -6.68
N GLY A 197 18.99 -2.45 -6.25
CA GLY A 197 18.46 -2.40 -4.89
C GLY A 197 19.61 -2.13 -3.92
N GLY A 198 19.78 -3.00 -2.91
CA GLY A 198 20.84 -2.88 -1.90
C GLY A 198 20.53 -1.90 -0.76
N GLY A 199 19.28 -1.46 -0.67
CA GLY A 199 18.77 -0.76 0.50
C GLY A 199 18.56 -1.74 1.66
N GLU A 200 18.55 -1.19 2.86
CA GLU A 200 18.38 -1.92 4.11
C GLU A 200 17.52 -1.09 5.06
N VAL A 201 16.47 -1.71 5.58
CA VAL A 201 15.51 -1.10 6.50
C VAL A 201 15.27 -2.06 7.65
N HIS A 202 15.32 -1.55 8.87
CA HIS A 202 15.02 -2.32 10.08
C HIS A 202 13.64 -1.92 10.57
N VAL A 203 12.73 -2.89 10.66
CA VAL A 203 11.35 -2.68 11.12
C VAL A 203 11.18 -3.40 12.44
N ARG A 204 10.87 -2.67 13.52
CA ARG A 204 10.59 -3.28 14.83
C ARG A 204 9.12 -3.12 15.16
N THR A 205 8.47 -4.20 15.55
CA THR A 205 7.02 -4.22 15.81
C THR A 205 6.77 -4.79 17.20
N GLU A 206 5.86 -4.17 17.94
CA GLU A 206 5.34 -4.69 19.21
C GLU A 206 4.04 -5.47 18.95
N PRO A 207 3.85 -6.64 19.58
CA PRO A 207 2.64 -7.41 19.39
C PRO A 207 1.45 -6.71 20.04
N VAL A 208 0.27 -6.89 19.44
CA VAL A 208 -1.00 -6.32 19.93
C VAL A 208 -1.91 -7.44 20.41
N ARG A 209 -2.71 -7.18 21.45
CA ARG A 209 -3.75 -8.12 21.89
C ARG A 209 -4.88 -8.19 20.86
N CYS A 210 -5.27 -7.04 20.33
CA CYS A 210 -6.25 -6.89 19.27
C CYS A 210 -6.04 -5.55 18.55
N LEU A 211 -6.51 -5.46 17.30
CA LEU A 211 -6.58 -4.20 16.57
C LEU A 211 -7.92 -3.49 16.82
N HIS A 212 -7.91 -2.16 16.75
CA HIS A 212 -9.08 -1.31 16.94
C HIS A 212 -9.69 -0.92 15.60
N ALA A 213 -11.02 -0.90 15.53
CA ALA A 213 -11.70 -0.31 14.39
C ALA A 213 -11.51 1.21 14.36
N VAL A 214 -11.56 1.80 13.16
CA VAL A 214 -11.39 3.24 12.96
C VAL A 214 -12.61 3.86 12.31
N GLU A 215 -12.87 5.13 12.64
CA GLU A 215 -13.82 5.97 11.93
C GLU A 215 -13.08 7.16 11.33
N MET A 216 -13.00 7.21 10.00
CA MET A 216 -12.39 8.27 9.21
C MET A 216 -13.39 8.76 8.17
N THR A 217 -14.43 9.43 8.66
CA THR A 217 -15.55 9.95 7.88
C THR A 217 -15.45 11.45 7.60
N ASP A 218 -14.77 12.20 8.47
CA ASP A 218 -14.48 13.62 8.29
C ASP A 218 -12.99 13.87 8.03
N ARG A 219 -12.69 14.40 6.84
CA ARG A 219 -11.34 14.79 6.45
C ARG A 219 -10.91 16.13 7.06
N GLY A 220 -11.87 17.01 7.35
CA GLY A 220 -11.60 18.42 7.62
C GLY A 220 -10.91 19.14 6.46
N HIS A 221 -10.15 20.18 6.78
CA HIS A 221 -9.43 21.01 5.81
C HIS A 221 -7.92 20.75 5.85
N VAL A 222 -7.23 21.00 4.74
CA VAL A 222 -5.77 20.88 4.67
C VAL A 222 -5.13 21.98 5.52
N ILE A 223 -4.23 21.60 6.43
CA ILE A 223 -3.55 22.53 7.34
C ILE A 223 -2.10 22.83 6.91
N LYS A 224 -1.44 21.89 6.21
CA LYS A 224 -0.10 22.06 5.65
C LYS A 224 0.19 20.98 4.60
N VAL A 225 1.16 21.24 3.74
CA VAL A 225 1.78 20.23 2.88
C VAL A 225 3.26 20.11 3.22
N THR A 226 3.69 18.89 3.51
CA THR A 226 5.10 18.54 3.72
C THR A 226 5.58 17.60 2.62
N GLY A 227 6.87 17.52 2.35
CA GLY A 227 7.39 16.58 1.37
C GLY A 227 8.90 16.47 1.36
N ILE A 228 9.40 15.49 0.61
CA ILE A 228 10.82 15.25 0.40
C ILE A 228 11.05 15.09 -1.10
N ALA A 229 11.86 15.95 -1.68
CA ALA A 229 12.41 15.80 -3.01
C ALA A 229 13.88 15.36 -2.88
N PHE A 230 14.21 14.18 -3.40
CA PHE A 230 15.52 13.58 -3.16
C PHE A 230 16.24 13.24 -4.47
N VAL A 231 17.58 13.21 -4.39
CA VAL A 231 18.47 12.58 -5.37
C VAL A 231 19.48 11.69 -4.65
N ALA A 232 19.98 10.68 -5.34
CA ALA A 232 21.04 9.80 -4.88
C ALA A 232 22.05 9.50 -5.99
N GLY A 233 23.26 9.09 -5.60
CA GLY A 233 24.32 8.73 -6.52
C GLY A 233 24.83 9.91 -7.34
N VAL A 234 24.93 9.73 -8.66
CA VAL A 234 25.56 10.71 -9.57
C VAL A 234 24.71 11.94 -9.85
N LEU A 235 23.45 11.95 -9.42
CA LEU A 235 22.53 13.05 -9.73
C LEU A 235 22.87 14.33 -8.94
N PRO A 236 22.82 15.51 -9.59
CA PRO A 236 23.06 16.78 -8.91
C PRO A 236 21.83 17.21 -8.11
N ILE A 237 22.04 17.84 -6.94
CA ILE A 237 20.97 18.33 -6.05
C ILE A 237 19.97 19.27 -6.76
N LYS A 238 20.40 19.92 -7.85
CA LYS A 238 19.53 20.79 -8.66
C LYS A 238 18.30 20.04 -9.22
N VAL A 239 18.41 18.73 -9.50
CA VAL A 239 17.28 17.91 -9.95
C VAL A 239 16.17 17.87 -8.88
N ALA A 240 16.53 17.61 -7.61
CA ALA A 240 15.59 17.68 -6.50
C ALA A 240 15.02 19.08 -6.27
N LYS A 241 15.85 20.13 -6.39
CA LYS A 241 15.39 21.53 -6.30
C LYS A 241 14.32 21.84 -7.36
N THR A 242 14.51 21.38 -8.59
CA THR A 242 13.52 21.56 -9.66
C THR A 242 12.20 20.85 -9.34
N MET A 243 12.24 19.57 -8.92
CA MET A 243 11.04 18.82 -8.52
C MET A 243 10.27 19.56 -7.41
N ALA A 244 10.96 19.96 -6.34
CA ALA A 244 10.37 20.67 -5.21
C ALA A 244 9.77 22.03 -5.62
N SER A 245 10.50 22.81 -6.42
CA SER A 245 10.03 24.12 -6.88
C SER A 245 8.76 24.03 -7.71
N VAL A 246 8.67 23.06 -8.61
CA VAL A 246 7.52 22.87 -9.49
C VAL A 246 6.32 22.38 -8.69
N ALA A 247 6.52 21.37 -7.84
CA ALA A 247 5.47 20.85 -6.98
C ALA A 247 4.90 21.94 -6.04
N ARG A 248 5.77 22.71 -5.39
CA ARG A 248 5.37 23.85 -4.53
C ARG A 248 4.47 24.82 -5.29
N LYS A 249 4.89 25.28 -6.47
CA LYS A 249 4.15 26.26 -7.27
C LYS A 249 2.75 25.75 -7.64
N MET A 250 2.62 24.47 -8.00
CA MET A 250 1.32 23.87 -8.32
C MET A 250 0.40 23.79 -7.10
N ILE A 251 0.95 23.39 -5.95
CA ILE A 251 0.19 23.30 -4.70
C ILE A 251 -0.28 24.70 -4.26
N GLU A 252 0.61 25.69 -4.25
CA GLU A 252 0.27 27.10 -3.93
C GLU A 252 -0.86 27.62 -4.82
N GLY A 253 -0.82 27.31 -6.12
CA GLY A 253 -1.84 27.73 -7.08
C GLY A 253 -3.22 27.11 -6.88
N ARG A 254 -3.33 26.01 -6.12
CA ARG A 254 -4.60 25.27 -5.91
C ARG A 254 -5.12 25.31 -4.47
N LEU A 255 -4.23 25.28 -3.49
CA LEU A 255 -4.59 25.23 -2.06
C LEU A 255 -4.45 26.60 -1.35
N GLY A 256 -3.97 27.62 -2.06
CA GLY A 256 -3.80 28.97 -1.51
C GLY A 256 -2.64 29.05 -0.51
N GLN A 257 -2.76 29.96 0.46
CA GLN A 257 -1.70 30.28 1.43
C GLN A 257 -1.72 29.33 2.63
N ILE A 258 -1.43 28.05 2.39
CA ILE A 258 -1.13 27.09 3.46
C ILE A 258 0.39 26.92 3.61
N PRO A 259 0.92 26.54 4.79
CA PRO A 259 2.31 26.17 4.95
C PRO A 259 2.72 25.02 4.02
N ILE A 260 3.76 25.25 3.20
CA ILE A 260 4.31 24.25 2.27
C ILE A 260 5.81 24.12 2.52
N GLN A 261 6.22 22.94 3.00
CA GLN A 261 7.61 22.60 3.28
C GLN A 261 8.02 21.34 2.53
N ILE A 262 8.81 21.52 1.46
CA ILE A 262 9.39 20.40 0.71
C ILE A 262 10.89 20.43 0.96
N GLU A 263 11.38 19.43 1.69
CA GLU A 263 12.80 19.25 1.94
C GLU A 263 13.50 18.79 0.65
N VAL A 264 14.72 19.29 0.43
CA VAL A 264 15.53 18.91 -0.73
C VAL A 264 16.77 18.17 -0.25
N VAL A 265 16.83 16.88 -0.56
CA VAL A 265 17.82 15.93 -0.03
C VAL A 265 18.73 15.41 -1.14
N LYS A 266 20.03 15.34 -0.88
CA LYS A 266 20.94 14.47 -1.62
C LYS A 266 21.43 13.40 -0.65
N GLU A 267 21.07 12.15 -0.94
CA GLU A 267 21.46 11.03 -0.11
C GLU A 267 22.99 10.91 -0.06
N PRO A 268 23.58 10.77 1.14
CA PRO A 268 25.01 10.50 1.28
C PRO A 268 25.43 9.24 0.52
N GLN A 269 26.65 9.24 -0.01
CA GLN A 269 27.12 8.14 -0.88
C GLN A 269 27.24 6.80 -0.14
N ASP A 270 27.52 6.83 1.17
CA ASP A 270 27.61 5.67 2.05
C ASP A 270 26.23 5.17 2.54
N HIS A 271 25.19 6.01 2.43
CA HIS A 271 23.82 5.72 2.86
C HIS A 271 22.85 5.40 1.70
N ALA A 272 23.35 5.30 0.45
CA ALA A 272 22.54 4.94 -0.71
C ALA A 272 23.28 4.06 -1.72
N VAL A 273 22.59 3.04 -2.25
CA VAL A 273 23.07 2.20 -3.35
C VAL A 273 22.35 2.56 -4.65
N GLY A 274 23.15 2.89 -5.66
CA GLY A 274 22.66 3.19 -7.00
C GLY A 274 22.39 4.66 -7.23
N THR A 275 21.58 4.96 -8.24
CA THR A 275 21.18 6.32 -8.62
C THR A 275 19.67 6.38 -8.65
N GLY A 276 19.09 7.34 -7.93
CA GLY A 276 17.66 7.48 -7.77
C GLY A 276 17.28 8.93 -7.58
N THR A 277 16.04 9.25 -7.92
CA THR A 277 15.47 10.59 -7.72
C THR A 277 13.97 10.45 -7.64
N GLY A 278 13.33 11.33 -6.87
CA GLY A 278 11.89 11.33 -6.73
C GLY A 278 11.42 12.42 -5.79
N VAL A 279 10.11 12.52 -5.68
CA VAL A 279 9.46 13.41 -4.74
C VAL A 279 8.22 12.74 -4.16
N ILE A 280 8.01 12.95 -2.86
CA ILE A 280 6.77 12.65 -2.16
C ILE A 280 6.25 13.93 -1.50
N LEU A 281 4.94 14.13 -1.61
CA LEU A 281 4.21 15.27 -1.05
C LEU A 281 3.07 14.70 -0.22
N VAL A 282 2.85 15.25 0.97
CA VAL A 282 1.85 14.80 1.94
C VAL A 282 1.06 16.01 2.42
N ALA A 283 -0.24 16.01 2.17
CA ALA A 283 -1.17 16.94 2.79
C ALA A 283 -1.61 16.37 4.15
N GLU A 284 -1.45 17.17 5.21
CA GLU A 284 -2.00 16.88 6.54
C GLU A 284 -3.26 17.71 6.73
N THR A 285 -4.30 17.10 7.29
CA THR A 285 -5.59 17.77 7.50
C THR A 285 -5.88 18.01 8.99
N SER A 286 -6.86 18.86 9.28
CA SER A 286 -7.26 19.21 10.64
C SER A 286 -7.77 18.03 11.48
N THR A 287 -8.21 16.93 10.84
CA THR A 287 -8.61 15.68 11.52
C THR A 287 -7.48 14.64 11.55
N GLY A 288 -6.27 15.04 11.15
CA GLY A 288 -5.08 14.20 11.11
C GLY A 288 -5.07 13.19 9.96
N CYS A 289 -5.89 13.38 8.93
CA CYS A 289 -5.78 12.59 7.70
C CYS A 289 -4.48 12.94 6.97
N ARG A 290 -3.95 11.97 6.22
CA ARG A 290 -2.72 12.13 5.43
C ARG A 290 -2.97 11.59 4.04
N LEU A 291 -2.84 12.44 3.03
CA LEU A 291 -2.98 12.09 1.62
C LEU A 291 -1.68 12.43 0.91
N ALA A 292 -1.22 11.56 0.02
CA ALA A 292 0.02 11.79 -0.68
C ALA A 292 -0.09 11.74 -2.21
N GLY A 293 0.85 12.46 -2.83
CA GLY A 293 1.22 12.30 -4.23
C GLY A 293 2.72 12.08 -4.31
N SER A 294 3.14 11.13 -5.14
CA SER A 294 4.56 10.82 -5.30
C SER A 294 4.92 10.44 -6.73
N ALA A 295 6.17 10.67 -7.09
CA ALA A 295 6.72 10.25 -8.37
C ALA A 295 8.20 9.93 -8.26
N LEU A 296 8.67 8.98 -9.07
CA LEU A 296 10.09 8.65 -9.23
C LEU A 296 10.57 9.18 -10.58
N GLY A 297 11.78 9.71 -10.63
CA GLY A 297 12.42 10.00 -11.89
C GLY A 297 13.06 8.76 -12.50
N GLN A 298 13.20 8.79 -13.81
CA GLN A 298 13.84 7.76 -14.60
C GLN A 298 14.69 8.40 -15.69
N LYS A 299 15.60 7.63 -16.29
CA LYS A 299 16.48 8.14 -17.35
C LYS A 299 15.64 8.71 -18.50
N GLY A 300 15.91 9.96 -18.86
CA GLY A 300 15.21 10.68 -19.93
C GLY A 300 13.93 11.40 -19.50
N LEU A 301 13.45 11.24 -18.27
CA LEU A 301 12.30 11.98 -17.75
C LEU A 301 12.76 13.30 -17.11
N PRO A 302 12.26 14.47 -17.58
CA PRO A 302 12.57 15.76 -16.97
C PRO A 302 12.17 15.83 -15.49
N ALA A 303 13.00 16.49 -14.68
CA ALA A 303 12.72 16.70 -13.25
C ALA A 303 11.43 17.51 -13.01
N GLN A 304 11.08 18.41 -13.93
CA GLN A 304 9.84 19.16 -13.87
C GLN A 304 8.64 18.21 -13.90
N ASP A 305 8.56 17.33 -14.88
CA ASP A 305 7.48 16.35 -15.06
C ASP A 305 7.31 15.45 -13.83
N VAL A 306 8.40 15.08 -13.16
CA VAL A 306 8.35 14.31 -11.90
C VAL A 306 7.68 15.13 -10.79
N GLY A 307 8.06 16.40 -10.64
CA GLY A 307 7.42 17.34 -9.71
C GLY A 307 5.94 17.57 -10.02
N GLU A 308 5.60 17.76 -11.29
CA GLU A 308 4.21 17.94 -11.75
C GLU A 308 3.36 16.69 -11.49
N SER A 309 3.90 15.50 -11.77
CA SER A 309 3.21 14.22 -11.56
C SER A 309 2.84 14.02 -10.09
N ALA A 310 3.79 14.25 -9.18
CA ALA A 310 3.54 14.11 -7.74
C ALA A 310 2.54 15.14 -7.23
N ALA A 311 2.63 16.41 -7.66
CA ALA A 311 1.69 17.44 -7.26
C ALA A 311 0.28 17.18 -7.80
N THR A 312 0.17 16.74 -9.06
CA THR A 312 -1.10 16.37 -9.67
C THR A 312 -1.76 15.23 -8.90
N MET A 313 -1.02 14.16 -8.60
CA MET A 313 -1.52 13.02 -7.83
C MET A 313 -2.07 13.44 -6.45
N LEU A 314 -1.35 14.32 -5.73
CA LEU A 314 -1.80 14.84 -4.45
C LEU A 314 -3.10 15.65 -4.60
N LEU A 315 -3.13 16.58 -5.57
CA LEU A 315 -4.26 17.48 -5.78
C LEU A 315 -5.51 16.72 -6.21
N THR A 316 -5.40 15.73 -7.10
CA THR A 316 -6.49 14.84 -7.49
C THR A 316 -7.03 14.06 -6.29
N SER A 317 -6.14 13.53 -5.44
CA SER A 317 -6.57 12.85 -4.20
C SER A 317 -7.35 13.77 -3.26
N LEU A 318 -6.97 15.06 -3.18
CA LEU A 318 -7.68 16.06 -2.40
C LEU A 318 -9.03 16.47 -3.03
N GLU A 319 -9.15 16.47 -4.35
CA GLU A 319 -10.39 16.78 -5.07
C GLU A 319 -11.50 15.75 -4.79
N HIS A 320 -11.15 14.48 -4.62
CA HIS A 320 -12.12 13.41 -4.33
C HIS A 320 -12.85 13.53 -2.98
N GLY A 321 -12.39 14.38 -2.06
CA GLY A 321 -13.05 14.61 -0.76
C GLY A 321 -12.81 13.54 0.32
N GLY A 322 -12.19 12.40 -0.01
CA GLY A 322 -11.96 11.28 0.92
C GLY A 322 -10.88 11.53 1.98
N CYS A 323 -10.98 10.82 3.11
CA CYS A 323 -10.01 10.83 4.22
C CYS A 323 -8.72 10.05 3.91
N VAL A 324 -8.77 9.12 2.96
CA VAL A 324 -7.61 8.32 2.53
C VAL A 324 -7.41 8.40 1.02
N ASP A 325 -6.15 8.40 0.58
CA ASP A 325 -5.78 8.36 -0.85
C ASP A 325 -5.92 6.95 -1.46
N GLU A 326 -5.83 6.86 -2.80
CA GLU A 326 -6.02 5.61 -3.56
C GLU A 326 -5.17 4.44 -3.06
N TYR A 327 -3.92 4.70 -2.67
CA TYR A 327 -2.99 3.65 -2.26
C TYR A 327 -3.18 3.26 -0.79
N LEU A 328 -3.65 4.19 0.04
CA LEU A 328 -3.95 3.87 1.43
C LEU A 328 -5.21 3.02 1.54
N GLN A 329 -6.18 3.19 0.62
CA GLN A 329 -7.42 2.40 0.58
C GLN A 329 -7.13 0.90 0.65
N ASP A 330 -6.33 0.37 -0.27
CA ASP A 330 -6.06 -1.07 -0.36
C ASP A 330 -5.19 -1.58 0.80
N GLN A 331 -4.29 -0.74 1.31
CA GLN A 331 -3.38 -1.07 2.40
C GLN A 331 -4.10 -1.20 3.76
N LEU A 332 -5.22 -0.49 3.96
CA LEU A 332 -5.98 -0.54 5.21
C LEU A 332 -6.93 -1.73 5.30
N ILE A 333 -7.30 -2.37 4.18
CA ILE A 333 -8.32 -3.42 4.14
C ILE A 333 -8.00 -4.59 5.07
N ILE A 334 -6.75 -5.05 5.13
CA ILE A 334 -6.36 -6.15 6.01
C ILE A 334 -6.53 -5.78 7.48
N PHE A 335 -6.21 -4.54 7.86
CA PHE A 335 -6.38 -4.07 9.24
C PHE A 335 -7.84 -3.86 9.61
N MET A 336 -8.67 -3.36 8.68
CA MET A 336 -10.13 -3.30 8.85
C MET A 336 -10.73 -4.69 9.07
N ALA A 337 -10.29 -5.69 8.29
CA ALA A 337 -10.77 -7.06 8.40
C ALA A 337 -10.38 -7.71 9.74
N LEU A 338 -9.17 -7.44 10.24
CA LEU A 338 -8.65 -8.01 11.49
C LEU A 338 -9.15 -7.29 12.75
N ALA A 339 -9.48 -6.01 12.65
CA ALA A 339 -9.89 -5.18 13.77
C ALA A 339 -11.16 -5.67 14.48
N LYS A 340 -11.27 -5.34 15.77
CA LYS A 340 -12.48 -5.54 16.56
C LYS A 340 -13.43 -4.37 16.38
N GLY A 341 -14.64 -4.67 15.89
CA GLY A 341 -15.70 -3.70 15.68
C GLY A 341 -15.82 -3.22 14.24
N LYS A 342 -16.55 -2.11 14.06
CA LYS A 342 -16.91 -1.58 12.75
C LYS A 342 -15.96 -0.46 12.32
N SER A 343 -15.18 -0.69 11.26
CA SER A 343 -14.36 0.35 10.65
C SER A 343 -15.12 1.05 9.53
N VAL A 344 -14.99 2.37 9.42
CA VAL A 344 -15.57 3.19 8.34
C VAL A 344 -14.51 4.17 7.84
N ILE A 345 -14.21 4.14 6.54
CA ILE A 345 -13.29 5.09 5.91
C ILE A 345 -13.96 5.73 4.69
N MET A 346 -13.75 7.04 4.53
CA MET A 346 -14.12 7.79 3.32
C MET A 346 -12.91 7.91 2.40
N CYS A 347 -13.09 7.70 1.11
CA CYS A 347 -12.03 7.67 0.11
C CYS A 347 -12.50 8.23 -1.24
N GLY A 348 -11.59 8.28 -2.21
CA GLY A 348 -11.95 8.54 -3.61
C GLY A 348 -12.50 7.30 -4.32
N PRO A 349 -12.50 7.28 -5.67
CA PRO A 349 -12.90 6.11 -6.44
C PRO A 349 -12.16 4.84 -6.00
N ILE A 350 -12.89 3.73 -6.00
CA ILE A 350 -12.38 2.43 -5.56
C ILE A 350 -11.43 1.88 -6.62
N SER A 351 -10.18 1.64 -6.23
CA SER A 351 -9.18 1.05 -7.10
C SER A 351 -9.36 -0.47 -7.22
N LEU A 352 -8.88 -1.04 -8.33
CA LEU A 352 -8.90 -2.49 -8.54
C LEU A 352 -8.08 -3.24 -7.46
N HIS A 353 -7.03 -2.60 -6.92
CA HIS A 353 -6.28 -3.10 -5.77
C HIS A 353 -7.15 -3.19 -4.52
N THR A 354 -7.97 -2.16 -4.25
CA THR A 354 -8.90 -2.13 -3.12
C THR A 354 -9.97 -3.23 -3.25
N GLU A 355 -10.57 -3.39 -4.43
CA GLU A 355 -11.52 -4.48 -4.69
C GLU A 355 -10.88 -5.85 -4.46
N THR A 356 -9.66 -6.03 -4.95
CA THR A 356 -8.89 -7.28 -4.79
C THR A 356 -8.58 -7.57 -3.32
N ALA A 357 -8.17 -6.55 -2.56
CA ALA A 357 -7.89 -6.68 -1.14
C ALA A 357 -9.16 -7.06 -0.36
N ILE A 358 -10.30 -6.43 -0.67
CA ILE A 358 -11.60 -6.74 -0.07
C ILE A 358 -12.00 -8.19 -0.38
N HIS A 359 -11.88 -8.59 -1.64
CA HIS A 359 -12.21 -9.94 -2.09
C HIS A 359 -11.42 -11.01 -1.30
N VAL A 360 -10.10 -10.88 -1.23
CA VAL A 360 -9.25 -11.83 -0.51
C VAL A 360 -9.56 -11.82 0.99
N ALA A 361 -9.79 -10.64 1.59
CA ALA A 361 -10.17 -10.53 3.00
C ALA A 361 -11.50 -11.24 3.29
N GLN A 362 -12.53 -11.06 2.46
CA GLN A 362 -13.83 -11.73 2.63
C GLN A 362 -13.75 -13.25 2.41
N GLN A 363 -12.88 -13.70 1.50
CA GLN A 363 -12.69 -15.13 1.25
C GLN A 363 -12.00 -15.84 2.43
N MET A 364 -11.04 -15.16 3.07
CA MET A 364 -10.18 -15.74 4.11
C MET A 364 -10.77 -15.58 5.52
N THR A 365 -11.48 -14.49 5.77
CA THR A 365 -11.97 -14.07 7.09
C THR A 365 -13.49 -14.14 7.18
N GLN A 366 -14.04 -13.81 8.35
CA GLN A 366 -15.48 -13.59 8.54
C GLN A 366 -15.88 -12.12 8.40
N ALA A 367 -14.93 -11.24 8.05
CA ALA A 367 -15.18 -9.81 7.94
C ALA A 367 -16.14 -9.51 6.79
N LYS A 368 -17.00 -8.51 6.98
CA LYS A 368 -18.02 -8.12 5.99
C LYS A 368 -17.77 -6.71 5.54
N PHE A 369 -17.53 -6.55 4.24
CA PHE A 369 -17.32 -5.25 3.62
C PHE A 369 -18.58 -4.77 2.91
N GLU A 370 -18.84 -3.47 3.04
CA GLU A 370 -19.84 -2.74 2.27
C GLU A 370 -19.17 -1.51 1.66
N VAL A 371 -19.36 -1.31 0.36
CA VAL A 371 -18.76 -0.22 -0.41
C VAL A 371 -19.88 0.58 -1.05
N LYS A 372 -19.92 1.89 -0.79
CA LYS A 372 -20.99 2.79 -1.24
C LYS A 372 -20.42 4.07 -1.83
N GLN A 373 -20.94 4.50 -2.96
CA GLN A 373 -20.72 5.85 -3.46
C GLN A 373 -21.60 6.81 -2.65
N ILE A 374 -21.01 7.83 -2.04
CA ILE A 374 -21.74 8.78 -1.19
C ILE A 374 -22.15 10.01 -2.01
N GLN A 375 -21.18 10.65 -2.66
CA GLN A 375 -21.43 11.84 -3.48
C GLN A 375 -20.28 12.05 -4.47
N GLY A 376 -20.58 12.34 -5.73
CA GLY A 376 -19.55 12.61 -6.74
C GLY A 376 -18.54 11.45 -6.82
N GLU A 377 -17.26 11.74 -6.64
CA GLU A 377 -16.18 10.73 -6.62
C GLU A 377 -15.81 10.26 -5.21
N THR A 378 -16.60 10.63 -4.20
CA THR A 378 -16.39 10.21 -2.81
C THR A 378 -17.11 8.91 -2.51
N TRP A 379 -16.36 7.93 -2.01
CA TRP A 379 -16.84 6.61 -1.63
C TRP A 379 -16.62 6.34 -0.15
N GLN A 380 -17.42 5.43 0.40
CA GLN A 380 -17.30 4.90 1.75
C GLN A 380 -17.03 3.41 1.71
N ILE A 381 -16.02 2.97 2.46
CA ILE A 381 -15.76 1.55 2.75
C ILE A 381 -16.08 1.32 4.21
N THR A 382 -16.99 0.38 4.46
CA THR A 382 -17.39 -0.06 5.80
C THR A 382 -16.98 -1.52 5.98
N CYS A 383 -16.41 -1.86 7.12
CA CYS A 383 -16.04 -3.25 7.45
C CYS A 383 -16.50 -3.60 8.86
N GLU A 384 -17.32 -4.64 8.99
CA GLU A 384 -17.46 -5.34 10.26
C GLU A 384 -16.28 -6.31 10.38
N GLY A 385 -15.27 -5.94 11.18
CA GLY A 385 -14.04 -6.70 11.33
C GLY A 385 -14.25 -7.98 12.16
N MET A 386 -13.39 -8.97 11.96
CA MET A 386 -13.53 -10.27 12.63
C MET A 386 -13.12 -10.23 14.11
N GLY A 387 -12.44 -9.16 14.55
CA GLY A 387 -11.92 -9.04 15.91
C GLY A 387 -10.91 -10.13 16.25
N LEU A 388 -9.85 -10.27 15.45
CA LEU A 388 -8.81 -11.26 15.74
C LEU A 388 -8.13 -10.91 17.08
N GLU A 389 -8.10 -11.88 17.99
CA GLU A 389 -7.38 -11.78 19.25
C GLU A 389 -6.07 -12.56 19.18
N ASN A 390 -4.98 -11.90 19.58
CA ASN A 390 -3.70 -12.56 19.79
C ASN A 390 -3.78 -13.44 21.05
N LYS A 391 -3.79 -14.76 20.87
CA LYS A 391 -3.86 -15.72 21.98
C LYS A 391 -2.51 -15.94 22.67
N ALA A 392 -1.42 -15.38 22.13
CA ALA A 392 -0.09 -15.57 22.67
C ALA A 392 0.29 -14.57 23.78
N ILE A 393 -0.47 -13.48 23.94
CA ILE A 393 -0.23 -12.44 24.96
C ILE A 393 -1.48 -12.06 25.74
#